data_AF-A0A0X3BND0-F1
#
_entry.id   AF-A0A0X3BND0-F1
#
_cell.length_a   1.000
_cell.length_b   1.000
_cell.length_c   1.000
_cell.angle_alpha   90.00
_cell.angle_beta   90.00
_cell.angle_gamma   90.00
#
_symmetry.space_group_name_H-M   'P 1'
#
loop_
_entity.id
_entity.type
_entity.pdbx_description
1 polymer ?
#
loop_
_entity_poly.entity_id
_entity_poly.type
_entity_poly.pdbx_seq_one_letter_code
_entity_poly.pdbx_strand_id
1 'polypeptide(L)'
;MTLKATIKNQGSAPTPAGVKHGVLFTFDDGAAGPGVWSDTHTGSIAPGAWVTVTANGGSAGAAWKAVAGTHTVKAHVDDVNRIAESDEANNVRTEQITVAKAATPTPTPTTPAPSGKPDLVVTDIFWDPASPAPGSAVTLKATIKNQGSAPTPAGVKHGVLFTFDDGAAGPGVWSDTHTASIAPGASVTLTASGGSAGATWKAASGTHTVKAHVDDVNRIAESDENNNVLRKEIVVGTRPAPVKGDLNGDGSVDWADVTIAAEMAQGKLKPTTAADFNGDGTVGWKDVALLADFFFGRTASL
;
A
#
# COMPACT_ATOMS: atom_id res chain seq x y z
N MET A 1 -30.77 23.77 -16.10
CA MET A 1 -30.90 23.71 -17.57
C MET A 1 -31.67 24.93 -18.03
N THR A 2 -31.18 25.64 -19.04
CA THR A 2 -31.87 26.79 -19.64
C THR A 2 -32.71 26.30 -20.81
N LEU A 3 -33.98 26.69 -20.86
CA LEU A 3 -34.93 26.25 -21.88
C LEU A 3 -35.13 27.34 -22.92
N LYS A 4 -35.33 26.90 -24.17
CA LYS A 4 -35.66 27.77 -25.31
C LYS A 4 -36.83 27.17 -26.07
N ALA A 5 -37.69 28.02 -26.63
CA ALA A 5 -38.76 27.64 -27.54
C ALA A 5 -38.68 28.51 -28.78
N THR A 6 -39.02 27.92 -29.93
CA THR A 6 -39.18 28.67 -31.17
C THR A 6 -40.67 28.77 -31.47
N ILE A 7 -41.19 30.00 -31.51
CA ILE A 7 -42.57 30.33 -31.82
C ILE A 7 -42.64 30.61 -33.32
N LYS A 8 -43.63 30.04 -34.01
CA LYS A 8 -43.96 30.38 -35.40
C LYS A 8 -45.31 31.06 -35.44
N ASN A 9 -45.41 32.20 -36.11
CA ASN A 9 -46.72 32.70 -36.49
C ASN A 9 -47.21 31.91 -37.72
N GLN A 10 -48.19 31.04 -37.54
CA GLN A 10 -48.83 30.29 -38.63
C GLN A 10 -50.06 30.99 -39.22
N GLY A 11 -50.53 32.08 -38.59
CA GLY A 11 -51.65 32.87 -39.06
C GLY A 11 -51.30 33.77 -40.25
N SER A 12 -52.34 34.38 -40.82
CA SER A 12 -52.23 35.27 -41.98
C SER A 12 -51.96 36.74 -41.64
N ALA A 13 -51.90 37.09 -40.34
CA ALA A 13 -51.70 38.45 -39.85
C ALA A 13 -50.53 38.52 -38.85
N PRO A 14 -49.80 39.66 -38.76
CA PRO A 14 -48.76 39.83 -37.75
C PRO A 14 -49.35 39.83 -36.34
N THR A 15 -48.60 39.30 -35.36
CA THR A 15 -49.02 39.37 -33.96
C THR A 15 -48.99 40.82 -33.44
N PRO A 16 -49.80 41.21 -32.45
CA PRO A 16 -49.81 42.57 -31.92
C PRO A 16 -48.42 43.01 -31.41
N ALA A 17 -47.99 44.22 -31.76
CA ALA A 17 -46.74 44.78 -31.24
C ALA A 17 -46.92 45.21 -29.77
N GLY A 18 -45.92 44.97 -28.92
CA GLY A 18 -45.93 45.38 -27.51
C GLY A 18 -46.63 44.39 -26.58
N VAL A 19 -47.33 43.37 -27.11
CA VAL A 19 -47.91 42.27 -26.32
C VAL A 19 -46.86 41.18 -26.11
N LYS A 20 -46.78 40.62 -24.90
CA LYS A 20 -45.82 39.57 -24.57
C LYS A 20 -46.21 38.25 -25.22
N HIS A 21 -45.30 37.64 -25.96
CA HIS A 21 -45.39 36.25 -26.40
C HIS A 21 -44.89 35.33 -25.30
N GLY A 22 -45.73 35.14 -24.28
CA GLY A 22 -45.37 34.31 -23.13
C GLY A 22 -45.20 32.85 -23.53
N VAL A 23 -44.23 32.16 -22.94
CA VAL A 23 -44.09 30.71 -23.08
C VAL A 23 -43.88 30.11 -21.71
N LEU A 24 -44.78 29.22 -21.28
CA LEU A 24 -44.63 28.42 -20.07
C LEU A 24 -44.02 27.07 -20.42
N PHE A 25 -42.93 26.72 -19.74
CA PHE A 25 -42.33 25.39 -19.79
C PHE A 25 -42.72 24.60 -18.54
N THR A 26 -43.35 23.44 -18.71
CA THR A 26 -43.66 22.49 -17.63
C THR A 26 -42.93 21.17 -17.82
N PHE A 27 -42.68 20.49 -16.72
CA PHE A 27 -41.90 19.24 -16.66
C PHE A 27 -42.77 18.17 -15.98
N ASP A 28 -43.12 17.11 -16.71
CA ASP A 28 -44.04 16.05 -16.28
C ASP A 28 -45.33 16.59 -15.64
N ASP A 29 -45.93 17.59 -16.28
CA ASP A 29 -47.15 18.26 -15.78
C ASP A 29 -47.02 18.78 -14.33
N GLY A 30 -45.80 19.19 -13.96
CA GLY A 30 -45.45 19.73 -12.65
C GLY A 30 -44.83 18.71 -11.68
N ALA A 31 -44.87 17.42 -12.02
CA ALA A 31 -44.29 16.37 -11.17
C ALA A 31 -42.76 16.43 -11.10
N ALA A 32 -42.10 16.94 -12.14
CA ALA A 32 -40.65 17.10 -12.20
C ALA A 32 -40.18 18.52 -11.82
N GLY A 33 -40.99 19.24 -11.03
CA GLY A 33 -40.62 20.52 -10.42
C GLY A 33 -41.35 21.73 -11.00
N PRO A 34 -41.03 22.93 -10.49
CA PRO A 34 -41.72 24.16 -10.87
C PRO A 34 -41.45 24.52 -12.33
N GLY A 35 -42.49 25.04 -13.00
CA GLY A 35 -42.37 25.56 -14.35
C GLY A 35 -41.47 26.80 -14.42
N VAL A 36 -40.88 27.01 -15.59
CA VAL A 36 -40.14 28.23 -15.94
C VAL A 36 -40.82 28.89 -17.13
N TRP A 37 -40.70 30.19 -17.29
CA TRP A 37 -41.38 30.92 -18.35
C TRP A 37 -40.45 31.89 -19.09
N SER A 38 -40.84 32.20 -20.32
CA SER A 38 -40.34 33.35 -21.07
C SER A 38 -41.43 34.41 -21.15
N ASP A 39 -41.12 35.66 -20.82
CA ASP A 39 -42.11 36.75 -20.83
C ASP A 39 -41.56 38.12 -21.25
N THR A 40 -40.40 38.15 -21.92
CA THR A 40 -39.73 39.41 -22.32
C THR A 40 -39.87 39.76 -23.79
N HIS A 41 -40.27 38.82 -24.64
CA HIS A 41 -40.46 39.10 -26.06
C HIS A 41 -41.77 39.83 -26.31
N THR A 42 -41.71 41.01 -26.92
CA THR A 42 -42.86 41.87 -27.27
C THR A 42 -42.85 42.33 -28.73
N GLY A 43 -41.90 41.84 -29.53
CA GLY A 43 -41.80 42.17 -30.94
C GLY A 43 -42.93 41.53 -31.73
N SER A 44 -43.51 42.25 -32.68
CA SER A 44 -44.48 41.66 -33.61
C SER A 44 -43.81 40.58 -34.46
N ILE A 45 -44.44 39.41 -34.58
CA ILE A 45 -44.00 38.29 -35.41
C ILE A 45 -44.85 38.31 -36.69
N ALA A 46 -44.21 38.57 -37.83
CA ALA A 46 -44.88 38.56 -39.13
C ALA A 46 -45.41 37.15 -39.51
N PRO A 47 -46.44 37.05 -40.37
CA PRO A 47 -46.92 35.77 -40.89
C PRO A 47 -45.79 34.89 -41.42
N GLY A 48 -45.76 33.62 -40.99
CA GLY A 48 -44.75 32.64 -41.38
C GLY A 48 -43.37 32.80 -40.72
N ALA A 49 -43.14 33.89 -39.98
CA ALA A 49 -41.88 34.16 -39.32
C ALA A 49 -41.74 33.35 -38.01
N TRP A 50 -40.49 33.23 -37.57
CA TRP A 50 -40.10 32.52 -36.36
C TRP A 50 -39.39 33.45 -35.39
N VAL A 51 -39.57 33.23 -34.10
CA VAL A 51 -38.74 33.82 -33.05
C VAL A 51 -38.34 32.76 -32.04
N THR A 52 -37.10 32.82 -31.53
CA THR A 52 -36.67 31.98 -30.42
C THR A 52 -36.66 32.79 -29.14
N VAL A 53 -37.38 32.30 -28.13
CA VAL A 53 -37.41 32.87 -26.79
C VAL A 53 -36.66 31.96 -25.81
N THR A 54 -36.11 32.56 -24.76
CA THR A 54 -35.38 31.85 -23.71
C THR A 54 -36.09 32.07 -22.38
N ALA A 55 -36.23 31.02 -21.57
CA ALA A 55 -36.80 31.14 -20.24
C ALA A 55 -35.99 32.17 -19.41
N ASN A 56 -36.69 33.14 -18.83
CA ASN A 56 -36.12 34.25 -18.06
C ASN A 56 -36.75 34.41 -16.67
N GLY A 57 -37.77 33.60 -16.34
CA GLY A 57 -38.44 33.62 -15.04
C GLY A 57 -38.94 32.24 -14.64
N GLY A 58 -39.37 32.13 -13.38
CA GLY A 58 -39.80 30.89 -12.75
C GLY A 58 -40.01 31.12 -11.26
N SER A 59 -40.93 30.40 -10.62
CA SER A 59 -41.13 30.50 -9.16
C SER A 59 -39.89 30.07 -8.36
N ALA A 60 -39.02 29.26 -8.96
CA ALA A 60 -37.73 28.84 -8.43
C ALA A 60 -36.53 29.38 -9.25
N GLY A 61 -36.74 30.44 -10.03
CA GLY A 61 -35.75 31.04 -10.92
C GLY A 61 -35.90 30.64 -12.40
N ALA A 62 -35.10 31.27 -13.26
CA ALA A 62 -35.22 31.18 -14.73
C ALA A 62 -34.73 29.86 -15.35
N ALA A 63 -34.22 28.92 -14.55
CA ALA A 63 -33.65 27.67 -15.02
C ALA A 63 -34.31 26.48 -14.31
N TRP A 64 -34.61 25.44 -15.05
CA TRP A 64 -35.10 24.19 -14.47
C TRP A 64 -33.96 23.40 -13.84
N LYS A 65 -34.16 22.92 -12.61
CA LYS A 65 -33.23 22.02 -11.93
C LYS A 65 -33.53 20.59 -12.37
N ALA A 66 -32.72 20.09 -13.29
CA ALA A 66 -32.90 18.76 -13.87
C ALA A 66 -32.81 17.66 -12.80
N VAL A 67 -33.77 16.74 -12.82
CA VAL A 67 -33.78 15.50 -12.03
C VAL A 67 -33.44 14.34 -12.97
N ALA A 68 -32.83 13.27 -12.46
CA ALA A 68 -32.52 12.11 -13.28
C ALA A 68 -33.79 11.35 -13.67
N GLY A 69 -33.90 10.97 -14.94
CA GLY A 69 -35.07 10.30 -15.49
C GLY A 69 -35.40 10.77 -16.90
N THR A 70 -36.37 10.11 -17.51
CA THR A 70 -37.01 10.62 -18.74
C THR A 70 -38.16 11.52 -18.31
N HIS A 71 -38.12 12.76 -18.80
CA HIS A 71 -39.07 13.81 -18.47
C HIS A 71 -39.75 14.31 -19.75
N THR A 72 -41.05 14.52 -19.67
CA THR A 72 -41.86 15.16 -20.70
C THR A 72 -41.81 16.67 -20.46
N VAL A 73 -41.32 17.42 -21.43
CA VAL A 73 -41.30 18.88 -21.41
C VAL A 73 -42.37 19.41 -22.33
N LYS A 74 -43.26 20.26 -21.80
CA LYS A 74 -44.25 20.97 -22.60
C LYS A 74 -43.90 22.45 -22.63
N ALA A 75 -43.83 23.03 -23.81
CA ALA A 75 -43.78 24.47 -24.02
C ALA A 75 -45.16 24.94 -24.51
N HIS A 76 -45.83 25.75 -23.70
CA HIS A 76 -47.14 26.34 -24.01
C HIS A 76 -46.93 27.81 -24.37
N VAL A 77 -47.05 28.16 -25.65
CA VAL A 77 -47.02 29.55 -26.10
C VAL A 77 -48.38 30.21 -25.84
N ASP A 78 -48.33 31.48 -25.50
CA ASP A 78 -49.48 32.25 -25.02
C ASP A 78 -50.16 31.65 -23.79
N ASP A 79 -49.34 31.26 -22.82
CA ASP A 79 -49.69 30.56 -21.59
C ASP A 79 -50.82 31.16 -20.74
N VAL A 80 -51.14 32.44 -20.91
CA VAL A 80 -52.25 33.11 -20.21
C VAL A 80 -53.22 33.81 -21.18
N ASN A 81 -53.22 33.40 -22.44
CA ASN A 81 -54.17 33.84 -23.47
C ASN A 81 -54.15 35.38 -23.70
N ARG A 82 -52.98 35.93 -24.01
CA ARG A 82 -52.75 37.37 -24.27
C ARG A 82 -52.97 37.75 -25.73
N ILE A 83 -52.84 36.80 -26.67
CA ILE A 83 -52.93 37.04 -28.11
C ILE A 83 -54.02 36.13 -28.67
N ALA A 84 -55.06 36.71 -29.25
CA ALA A 84 -56.09 35.90 -29.90
C ALA A 84 -55.55 35.25 -31.18
N GLU A 85 -55.67 33.93 -31.28
CA GLU A 85 -55.18 33.14 -32.41
C GLU A 85 -56.34 32.55 -33.23
N SER A 86 -56.07 32.18 -34.48
CA SER A 86 -57.06 31.49 -35.32
C SER A 86 -57.26 30.03 -34.94
N ASP A 87 -56.30 29.44 -34.22
CA ASP A 87 -56.32 28.06 -33.74
C ASP A 87 -55.64 27.98 -32.36
N GLU A 88 -56.45 28.01 -31.31
CA GLU A 88 -55.99 27.95 -29.91
C GLU A 88 -55.55 26.53 -29.49
N ALA A 89 -55.72 25.52 -30.35
CA ALA A 89 -55.43 24.13 -30.00
C ALA A 89 -53.98 23.71 -30.30
N ASN A 90 -53.20 24.56 -30.99
CA ASN A 90 -51.86 24.20 -31.46
C ASN A 90 -50.71 24.88 -30.67
N ASN A 91 -51.03 25.48 -29.53
CA ASN A 91 -50.10 26.26 -28.71
C ASN A 91 -49.15 25.44 -27.82
N VAL A 92 -49.27 24.11 -27.84
CA VAL A 92 -48.46 23.22 -27.02
C VAL A 92 -47.54 22.37 -27.87
N ARG A 93 -46.23 22.53 -27.64
CA ARG A 93 -45.23 21.59 -28.12
C ARG A 93 -44.76 20.70 -26.99
N THR A 94 -44.72 19.38 -27.24
CA THR A 94 -44.26 18.38 -26.28
C THR A 94 -43.01 17.68 -26.80
N GLU A 95 -41.98 17.56 -25.96
CA GLU A 95 -40.74 16.86 -26.25
C GLU A 95 -40.37 15.96 -25.06
N GLN A 96 -39.63 14.88 -25.30
CA GLN A 96 -39.02 14.09 -24.23
C GLN A 96 -37.55 14.42 -24.08
N ILE A 97 -37.11 14.62 -22.85
CA ILE A 97 -35.69 14.72 -22.50
C ILE A 97 -35.34 13.59 -21.55
N THR A 98 -34.20 12.94 -21.78
CA THR A 98 -33.64 11.99 -20.82
C THR A 98 -32.48 12.65 -20.11
N VAL A 99 -32.67 12.95 -18.83
CA VAL A 99 -31.60 13.39 -17.93
C VAL A 99 -30.96 12.12 -17.40
N ALA A 100 -29.76 11.81 -17.92
CA ALA A 100 -29.00 10.68 -17.41
C ALA A 100 -28.81 10.83 -15.89
N LYS A 101 -29.08 9.75 -15.15
CA LYS A 101 -28.59 9.65 -13.78
C LYS A 101 -27.09 9.84 -13.84
N ALA A 102 -26.55 10.83 -13.12
CA ALA A 102 -25.11 10.99 -13.00
C ALA A 102 -24.55 9.62 -12.62
N ALA A 103 -23.69 9.07 -13.48
CA ALA A 103 -23.01 7.83 -13.15
C ALA A 103 -22.28 8.10 -11.82
N THR A 104 -22.56 7.29 -10.80
CA THR A 104 -21.59 7.10 -9.73
C THR A 104 -20.27 6.81 -10.44
N PRO A 105 -19.17 7.51 -10.17
CA PRO A 105 -17.95 7.38 -10.96
C PRO A 105 -17.61 5.90 -11.06
N THR A 106 -17.76 5.35 -12.26
CA THR A 106 -17.40 3.97 -12.53
C THR A 106 -15.88 4.00 -12.64
N PRO A 107 -15.13 3.29 -11.77
CA PRO A 107 -13.70 3.22 -11.93
C PRO A 107 -13.42 2.66 -13.32
N THR A 108 -12.49 3.29 -14.02
CA THR A 108 -11.75 2.69 -15.13
C THR A 108 -11.50 1.21 -14.81
N PRO A 109 -11.65 0.25 -15.74
CA PRO A 109 -11.25 -1.14 -15.49
C PRO A 109 -9.73 -1.18 -15.29
N THR A 110 -9.30 -0.91 -14.06
CA THR A 110 -8.14 -1.54 -13.47
C THR A 110 -8.62 -2.88 -12.98
N THR A 111 -7.93 -3.95 -13.34
CA THR A 111 -7.91 -5.20 -12.60
C THR A 111 -8.16 -4.91 -11.12
N PRO A 112 -9.15 -5.55 -10.46
CA PRO A 112 -9.51 -5.22 -9.09
C PRO A 112 -8.23 -5.21 -8.25
N ALA A 113 -7.88 -4.07 -7.65
CA ALA A 113 -6.89 -4.10 -6.59
C ALA A 113 -7.46 -5.08 -5.56
N PRO A 114 -6.77 -6.18 -5.26
CA PRO A 114 -7.29 -7.14 -4.32
C PRO A 114 -7.65 -6.38 -3.06
N SER A 115 -8.71 -6.78 -2.37
CA SER A 115 -8.95 -6.43 -0.95
C SER A 115 -7.86 -7.03 -0.04
N GLY A 116 -6.66 -7.22 -0.58
CA GLY A 116 -5.47 -7.64 0.09
C GLY A 116 -5.03 -6.55 1.03
N LYS A 117 -4.43 -6.98 2.12
CA LYS A 117 -3.58 -6.14 2.92
C LYS A 117 -2.12 -6.47 2.58
N PRO A 118 -1.17 -5.57 2.85
CA PRO A 118 0.21 -5.99 2.98
C PRO A 118 0.33 -7.07 4.08
N ASP A 119 1.42 -7.84 4.00
CA ASP A 119 1.80 -8.84 4.99
C ASP A 119 3.33 -8.83 5.09
N LEU A 120 3.87 -8.14 6.07
CA LEU A 120 5.27 -7.86 6.28
C LEU A 120 5.88 -8.92 7.17
N VAL A 121 6.76 -9.71 6.57
CA VAL A 121 7.57 -10.68 7.30
C VAL A 121 9.03 -10.27 7.29
N VAL A 122 9.72 -10.52 8.39
CA VAL A 122 11.19 -10.48 8.41
C VAL A 122 11.71 -11.81 7.90
N THR A 123 12.52 -11.78 6.84
CA THR A 123 13.06 -12.98 6.16
C THR A 123 14.50 -13.28 6.51
N ASP A 124 15.28 -12.28 6.93
CA ASP A 124 16.63 -12.47 7.44
C ASP A 124 17.05 -11.32 8.36
N ILE A 125 18.00 -11.61 9.25
CA ILE A 125 18.67 -10.66 10.15
C ILE A 125 20.17 -10.80 9.92
N PHE A 126 20.87 -9.69 9.77
CA PHE A 126 22.32 -9.66 9.59
C PHE A 126 22.91 -8.46 10.31
N TRP A 127 24.21 -8.55 10.57
CA TRP A 127 24.92 -7.58 11.37
C TRP A 127 26.35 -7.43 10.89
N ASP A 128 26.92 -6.27 11.21
CA ASP A 128 28.32 -5.97 10.98
C ASP A 128 28.93 -5.36 12.26
N PRO A 129 30.10 -5.84 12.72
CA PRO A 129 30.93 -6.92 12.16
C PRO A 129 30.29 -8.31 12.34
N ALA A 130 30.56 -9.24 11.41
CA ALA A 130 29.98 -10.60 11.43
C ALA A 130 30.33 -11.40 12.70
N SER A 131 31.50 -11.13 13.30
CA SER A 131 31.97 -11.73 14.56
C SER A 131 32.36 -10.61 15.54
N PRO A 132 31.39 -10.02 16.24
CA PRO A 132 31.64 -8.89 17.13
C PRO A 132 32.44 -9.29 18.37
N ALA A 133 33.45 -8.49 18.71
CA ALA A 133 34.12 -8.57 20.00
C ALA A 133 33.26 -7.91 21.11
N PRO A 134 33.42 -8.27 22.39
CA PRO A 134 32.68 -7.64 23.47
C PRO A 134 32.97 -6.13 23.49
N GLY A 135 31.92 -5.33 23.64
CA GLY A 135 31.98 -3.87 23.64
C GLY A 135 32.05 -3.21 22.25
N SER A 136 32.15 -3.99 21.16
CA SER A 136 32.10 -3.44 19.80
C SER A 136 30.72 -2.87 19.46
N ALA A 137 30.69 -1.88 18.57
CA ALA A 137 29.46 -1.34 18.01
C ALA A 137 29.01 -2.22 16.85
N VAL A 138 27.79 -2.77 16.94
CA VAL A 138 27.20 -3.67 15.96
C VAL A 138 26.07 -2.95 15.24
N THR A 139 26.16 -2.92 13.91
CA THR A 139 25.11 -2.37 13.04
C THR A 139 24.18 -3.48 12.61
N LEU A 140 22.90 -3.37 12.97
CA LEU A 140 21.89 -4.36 12.66
C LEU A 140 21.17 -4.03 11.35
N LYS A 141 20.80 -5.08 10.63
CA LYS A 141 20.01 -4.99 9.40
C LYS A 141 19.00 -6.14 9.33
N ALA A 142 17.87 -5.89 8.69
CA ALA A 142 16.84 -6.89 8.45
C ALA A 142 16.37 -6.81 7.01
N THR A 143 16.14 -7.97 6.39
CA THR A 143 15.41 -8.03 5.12
C THR A 143 13.95 -8.29 5.41
N ILE A 144 13.11 -7.30 5.09
CA ILE A 144 11.66 -7.42 5.19
C ILE A 144 11.08 -7.72 3.82
N LYS A 145 9.98 -8.47 3.78
CA LYS A 145 9.26 -8.82 2.56
C LYS A 145 7.78 -8.54 2.77
N ASN A 146 7.14 -7.92 1.79
CA ASN A 146 5.69 -7.92 1.71
C ASN A 146 5.24 -9.20 1.00
N GLN A 147 4.81 -10.22 1.73
CA GLN A 147 4.25 -11.45 1.15
C GLN A 147 2.73 -11.37 0.92
N GLY A 148 2.12 -10.23 1.27
CA GLY A 148 0.71 -9.97 1.12
C GLY A 148 0.33 -9.67 -0.31
N SER A 149 -0.96 -9.52 -0.57
CA SER A 149 -1.46 -9.27 -1.92
C SER A 149 -1.66 -7.79 -2.24
N ALA A 150 -1.40 -6.87 -1.31
CA ALA A 150 -1.45 -5.42 -1.54
C ALA A 150 -0.12 -4.75 -1.16
N PRO A 151 0.27 -3.65 -1.84
CA PRO A 151 1.46 -2.88 -1.49
C PRO A 151 1.30 -2.20 -0.11
N THR A 152 2.41 -1.95 0.57
CA THR A 152 2.38 -1.12 1.79
C THR A 152 2.08 0.35 1.44
N PRO A 153 1.49 1.13 2.35
CA PRO A 153 1.26 2.56 2.11
C PRO A 153 2.56 3.34 1.86
N ALA A 154 2.58 4.18 0.83
CA ALA A 154 3.69 5.10 0.60
C ALA A 154 3.68 6.22 1.66
N GLY A 155 4.86 6.63 2.13
CA GLY A 155 5.02 7.68 3.13
C GLY A 155 4.87 7.22 4.60
N VAL A 156 4.44 5.97 4.83
CA VAL A 156 4.40 5.36 6.16
C VAL A 156 5.73 4.65 6.43
N LYS A 157 6.25 4.80 7.65
CA LYS A 157 7.51 4.17 8.05
C LYS A 157 7.38 2.66 8.21
N HIS A 158 8.24 1.90 7.55
CA HIS A 158 8.45 0.47 7.82
C HIS A 158 9.39 0.31 9.00
N GLY A 159 8.87 0.59 10.20
CA GLY A 159 9.67 0.49 11.42
C GLY A 159 10.16 -0.94 11.63
N VAL A 160 11.45 -1.10 11.94
CA VAL A 160 11.99 -2.40 12.39
C VAL A 160 12.69 -2.17 13.71
N LEU A 161 12.18 -2.81 14.78
CA LEU A 161 12.83 -2.81 16.09
C LEU A 161 13.68 -4.07 16.25
N PHE A 162 14.95 -3.88 16.59
CA PHE A 162 15.86 -4.94 17.02
C PHE A 162 15.99 -4.93 18.54
N THR A 163 15.76 -6.06 19.18
CA THR A 163 16.00 -6.27 20.62
C THR A 163 16.93 -7.45 20.85
N PHE A 164 17.68 -7.40 21.95
CA PHE A 164 18.66 -8.41 22.33
C PHE A 164 18.22 -9.07 23.64
N ASP A 165 17.94 -10.36 23.62
CA ASP A 165 17.35 -11.11 24.73
C ASP A 165 16.11 -10.43 25.32
N ASP A 166 15.23 -9.98 24.42
CA ASP A 166 14.01 -9.22 24.77
C ASP A 166 14.28 -7.99 25.68
N GLY A 167 15.48 -7.40 25.55
CA GLY A 167 15.93 -6.20 26.26
C GLY A 167 16.94 -6.48 27.39
N ALA A 168 17.16 -7.74 27.77
CA ALA A 168 18.10 -8.08 28.83
C ALA A 168 19.57 -7.83 28.44
N ALA A 169 19.90 -7.90 27.15
CA ALA A 169 21.25 -7.67 26.63
C ALA A 169 21.45 -6.24 26.09
N GLY A 170 20.66 -5.27 26.57
CA GLY A 170 20.84 -3.84 26.31
C GLY A 170 19.70 -3.18 25.55
N PRO A 171 19.82 -1.87 25.28
CA PRO A 171 18.76 -1.10 24.61
C PRO A 171 18.55 -1.57 23.17
N GLY A 172 17.30 -1.54 22.73
CA GLY A 172 16.96 -1.80 21.34
C GLY A 172 17.43 -0.70 20.40
N VAL A 173 17.67 -1.07 19.15
CA VAL A 173 17.94 -0.17 18.03
C VAL A 173 16.87 -0.36 16.98
N TRP A 174 16.58 0.66 16.18
CA TRP A 174 15.52 0.59 15.18
C TRP A 174 15.92 1.20 13.84
N SER A 175 15.24 0.76 12.78
CA SER A 175 15.21 1.44 11.49
C SER A 175 13.86 2.14 11.32
N ASP A 176 13.86 3.42 10.95
CA ASP A 176 12.63 4.21 10.82
C ASP A 176 12.70 5.23 9.67
N THR A 177 13.62 5.02 8.73
CA THR A 177 13.91 5.95 7.62
C THR A 177 13.26 5.52 6.30
N HIS A 178 12.90 4.25 6.14
CA HIS A 178 12.26 3.75 4.92
C HIS A 178 10.76 4.05 4.92
N THR A 179 10.31 4.74 3.87
CA THR A 179 8.90 5.13 3.68
C THR A 179 8.39 4.84 2.27
N ALA A 180 9.23 4.28 1.40
CA ALA A 180 8.81 3.90 0.05
C ALA A 180 7.88 2.69 0.12
N SER A 181 6.86 2.65 -0.74
CA SER A 181 5.95 1.51 -0.80
C SER A 181 6.68 0.24 -1.24
N ILE A 182 6.42 -0.88 -0.55
CA ILE A 182 6.93 -2.20 -0.89
C ILE A 182 5.80 -2.97 -1.58
N ALA A 183 6.00 -3.28 -2.86
CA ALA A 183 5.03 -4.03 -3.65
C ALA A 183 4.86 -5.49 -3.15
N PRO A 184 3.73 -6.14 -3.45
CA PRO A 184 3.55 -7.58 -3.21
C PRO A 184 4.72 -8.41 -3.74
N GLY A 185 5.21 -9.34 -2.92
CA GLY A 185 6.35 -10.21 -3.21
C GLY A 185 7.73 -9.53 -3.12
N ALA A 186 7.82 -8.21 -3.03
CA ALA A 186 9.08 -7.49 -2.99
C ALA A 186 9.72 -7.51 -1.59
N SER A 187 11.05 -7.36 -1.57
CA SER A 187 11.85 -7.30 -0.35
C SER A 187 12.74 -6.07 -0.33
N VAL A 188 13.02 -5.58 0.88
CA VAL A 188 13.98 -4.50 1.11
C VAL A 188 14.80 -4.80 2.37
N THR A 189 16.08 -4.47 2.30
CA THR A 189 16.99 -4.52 3.45
C THR A 189 17.02 -3.17 4.14
N LEU A 190 16.65 -3.15 5.42
CA LEU A 190 16.67 -1.96 6.26
C LEU A 190 17.82 -2.04 7.25
N THR A 191 18.52 -0.92 7.43
CA THR A 191 19.62 -0.78 8.39
C THR A 191 19.15 0.04 9.57
N ALA A 192 19.54 -0.35 10.79
CA ALA A 192 19.26 0.42 12.00
C ALA A 192 19.78 1.86 11.85
N SER A 193 18.93 2.84 12.12
CA SER A 193 19.17 4.27 11.96
C SER A 193 19.05 5.04 13.28
N GLY A 194 18.54 4.40 14.34
CA GLY A 194 18.33 5.03 15.64
C GLY A 194 18.24 4.02 16.78
N GLY A 195 18.06 4.55 17.98
CA GLY A 195 18.05 3.80 19.24
C GLY A 195 18.11 4.77 20.40
N SER A 196 17.66 4.37 21.59
CA SER A 196 17.77 5.23 22.79
C SER A 196 19.23 5.52 23.19
N ALA A 197 20.16 4.68 22.73
CA ALA A 197 21.60 4.82 22.92
C ALA A 197 22.39 4.98 21.59
N GLY A 198 21.71 5.34 20.49
CA GLY A 198 22.30 5.45 19.15
C GLY A 198 21.88 4.32 18.20
N ALA A 199 22.38 4.35 16.95
CA ALA A 199 21.97 3.44 15.87
C ALA A 199 22.63 2.04 15.90
N THR A 200 23.59 1.82 16.82
CA THR A 200 24.34 0.56 16.94
C THR A 200 24.13 -0.06 18.30
N TRP A 201 24.10 -1.39 18.35
CA TRP A 201 24.11 -2.13 19.61
C TRP A 201 25.53 -2.27 20.14
N LYS A 202 25.75 -2.05 21.44
CA LYS A 202 27.04 -2.30 22.08
C LYS A 202 27.08 -3.75 22.52
N ALA A 203 27.89 -4.57 21.85
CA ALA A 203 27.87 -6.02 22.01
C ALA A 203 28.21 -6.47 23.44
N ALA A 204 27.29 -7.18 24.10
CA ALA A 204 27.55 -7.86 25.36
C ALA A 204 28.16 -9.24 25.08
N SER A 205 29.07 -9.73 25.93
CA SER A 205 29.70 -11.04 25.73
C SER A 205 28.70 -12.19 25.91
N GLY A 206 28.77 -13.20 25.04
CA GLY A 206 27.94 -14.40 25.10
C GLY A 206 27.12 -14.64 23.83
N THR A 207 26.25 -15.65 23.89
CA THR A 207 25.25 -15.91 22.85
C THR A 207 23.98 -15.14 23.21
N HIS A 208 23.48 -14.35 22.27
CA HIS A 208 22.29 -13.52 22.44
C HIS A 208 21.28 -13.79 21.34
N THR A 209 20.00 -13.74 21.68
CA THR A 209 18.90 -13.79 20.72
C THR A 209 18.63 -12.39 20.20
N VAL A 210 18.90 -12.16 18.91
CA VAL A 210 18.45 -10.95 18.19
C VAL A 210 17.05 -11.19 17.68
N LYS A 211 16.10 -10.36 18.11
CA LYS A 211 14.73 -10.33 17.58
C LYS A 211 14.56 -9.10 16.72
N ALA A 212 14.19 -9.27 15.46
CA ALA A 212 13.75 -8.19 14.59
C ALA A 212 12.22 -8.24 14.47
N HIS A 213 11.57 -7.11 14.70
CA HIS A 213 10.11 -6.95 14.63
C HIS A 213 9.79 -5.84 13.63
N VAL A 214 9.27 -6.20 12.46
CA VAL A 214 8.79 -5.23 11.47
C VAL A 214 7.40 -4.72 11.85
N ASP A 215 7.13 -3.46 11.52
CA ASP A 215 5.96 -2.71 11.97
C ASP A 215 5.77 -2.71 13.50
N ASP A 216 6.88 -2.48 14.20
CA ASP A 216 7.03 -2.59 15.65
C ASP A 216 6.00 -1.86 16.53
N VAL A 217 5.32 -0.85 15.99
CA VAL A 217 4.26 -0.08 16.69
C VAL A 217 2.93 -0.09 15.95
N ASN A 218 2.72 -1.04 15.02
CA ASN A 218 1.47 -1.25 14.29
C ASN A 218 1.02 0.00 13.49
N ARG A 219 1.88 0.47 12.57
CA ARG A 219 1.60 1.62 11.70
C ARG A 219 0.90 1.20 10.41
N ILE A 220 1.06 -0.05 9.98
CA ILE A 220 0.58 -0.57 8.70
C ILE A 220 -0.36 -1.73 9.02
N ALA A 221 -1.64 -1.60 8.64
CA ALA A 221 -2.60 -2.69 8.88
C ALA A 221 -2.35 -3.87 7.92
N GLU A 222 -2.17 -5.07 8.47
CA GLU A 222 -1.70 -6.24 7.75
C GLU A 222 -2.76 -7.35 7.68
N SER A 223 -2.56 -8.33 6.80
CA SER A 223 -3.44 -9.52 6.74
C SER A 223 -3.16 -10.50 7.88
N ASP A 224 -1.93 -10.55 8.38
CA ASP A 224 -1.55 -11.29 9.57
C ASP A 224 -0.55 -10.45 10.39
N GLU A 225 -0.91 -10.12 11.62
CA GLU A 225 -0.10 -9.30 12.53
C GLU A 225 0.85 -10.18 13.38
N ASN A 226 0.79 -11.50 13.22
CA ASN A 226 1.50 -12.46 14.10
C ASN A 226 2.77 -13.04 13.47
N ASN A 227 3.12 -12.64 12.24
CA ASN A 227 4.25 -13.18 11.49
C ASN A 227 5.39 -12.16 11.27
N ASN A 228 5.30 -11.00 11.92
CA ASN A 228 6.23 -9.88 11.78
C ASN A 228 7.58 -10.03 12.51
N VAL A 229 7.81 -11.19 13.15
CA VAL A 229 8.95 -11.38 14.05
C VAL A 229 9.85 -12.51 13.56
N LEU A 230 11.14 -12.21 13.44
CA LEU A 230 12.19 -13.22 13.26
C LEU A 230 13.19 -13.14 14.41
N ARG A 231 13.75 -14.30 14.80
CA ARG A 231 14.81 -14.42 15.79
C ARG A 231 16.03 -15.09 15.17
N LYS A 232 17.22 -14.63 15.55
CA LYS A 232 18.50 -15.18 15.11
C LYS A 232 19.54 -15.03 16.21
N GLU A 233 20.39 -16.03 16.41
CA GLU A 233 21.44 -15.97 17.43
C GLU A 233 22.65 -15.18 16.92
N ILE A 234 23.16 -14.30 17.78
CA ILE A 234 24.45 -13.64 17.61
C ILE A 234 25.40 -14.11 18.72
N VAL A 235 26.61 -14.47 18.35
CA VAL A 235 27.67 -14.84 19.30
C VAL A 235 28.66 -13.68 19.37
N VAL A 236 28.88 -13.16 20.58
CA VAL A 236 29.76 -12.03 20.84
C VAL A 236 30.94 -12.48 21.68
N GLY A 237 32.13 -12.17 21.19
CA GLY A 237 33.39 -12.61 21.74
C GLY A 237 33.88 -13.91 21.16
N THR A 238 34.99 -14.37 21.69
CA THR A 238 35.67 -15.56 21.19
C THR A 238 34.76 -16.76 21.44
N ARG A 239 34.31 -17.43 20.37
CA ARG A 239 34.37 -18.91 20.34
C ARG A 239 35.70 -19.28 21.02
N PRO A 240 35.74 -20.16 22.04
CA PRO A 240 36.98 -20.46 22.75
C PRO A 240 38.12 -20.56 21.74
N ALA A 241 39.26 -19.91 22.01
CA ALA A 241 40.41 -19.98 21.11
C ALA A 241 40.60 -21.45 20.72
N PRO A 242 40.79 -21.79 19.44
CA PRO A 242 40.84 -23.18 19.00
C PRO A 242 41.77 -23.95 19.92
N VAL A 243 41.19 -24.79 20.76
CA VAL A 243 41.97 -25.63 21.67
C VAL A 243 42.65 -26.63 20.75
N LYS A 244 43.97 -26.78 20.84
CA LYS A 244 44.65 -27.80 20.05
C LYS A 244 43.98 -29.14 20.41
N GLY A 245 43.33 -29.78 19.43
CA GLY A 245 42.49 -30.97 19.64
C GLY A 245 41.00 -30.78 19.37
N ASP A 246 40.49 -29.55 19.40
CA ASP A 246 39.08 -29.21 19.16
C ASP A 246 38.83 -29.02 17.65
N LEU A 247 38.44 -30.11 16.99
CA LEU A 247 38.32 -30.22 15.54
C LEU A 247 36.92 -29.82 15.04
N ASN A 248 35.89 -29.89 15.89
CA ASN A 248 34.55 -29.36 15.58
C ASN A 248 34.40 -27.88 16.00
N GLY A 249 35.28 -27.41 16.89
CA GLY A 249 35.31 -26.09 17.51
C GLY A 249 34.05 -25.73 18.28
N ASP A 250 33.56 -26.66 19.09
CA ASP A 250 32.55 -26.41 20.12
C ASP A 250 33.17 -25.88 21.43
N GLY A 251 34.51 -25.81 21.50
CA GLY A 251 35.26 -25.29 22.63
C GLY A 251 35.74 -26.36 23.61
N SER A 252 35.48 -27.64 23.35
CA SER A 252 35.92 -28.78 24.14
C SER A 252 36.78 -29.72 23.29
N VAL A 253 37.61 -30.53 23.94
CA VAL A 253 38.26 -31.68 23.27
C VAL A 253 37.57 -32.93 23.75
N ASP A 254 36.78 -33.57 22.89
CA ASP A 254 35.98 -34.72 23.23
C ASP A 254 35.99 -35.85 22.18
N TRP A 255 35.10 -36.84 22.35
CA TRP A 255 35.05 -37.99 21.46
C TRP A 255 34.57 -37.66 20.03
N ALA A 256 33.85 -36.56 19.84
CA ALA A 256 33.48 -36.07 18.52
C ALA A 256 34.75 -35.65 17.74
N ASP A 257 35.72 -35.02 18.40
CA ASP A 257 36.98 -34.66 17.77
C ASP A 257 37.82 -35.89 17.40
N VAL A 258 37.87 -36.90 18.28
CA VAL A 258 38.52 -38.19 17.99
C VAL A 258 37.91 -38.83 16.75
N THR A 259 36.58 -38.74 16.61
CA THR A 259 35.86 -39.27 15.44
C THR A 259 36.22 -38.51 14.16
N ILE A 260 36.29 -37.18 14.21
CA ILE A 260 36.70 -36.34 13.07
C ILE A 260 38.14 -36.68 12.65
N ALA A 261 39.07 -36.80 13.59
CA ALA A 261 40.45 -37.21 13.31
C ALA A 261 40.51 -38.62 12.68
N ALA A 262 39.71 -39.56 13.17
CA ALA A 262 39.64 -40.92 12.64
C ALA A 262 39.05 -40.96 11.22
N GLU A 263 38.06 -40.12 10.92
CA GLU A 263 37.52 -39.98 9.57
C GLU A 263 38.52 -39.34 8.60
N MET A 264 39.33 -38.39 9.05
CA MET A 264 40.46 -37.85 8.26
C MET A 264 41.52 -38.92 8.00
N ALA A 265 41.93 -39.68 9.02
CA ALA A 265 42.90 -40.77 8.89
C ALA A 265 42.40 -41.93 8.01
N GLN A 266 41.08 -42.15 7.96
CA GLN A 266 40.43 -43.12 7.07
C GLN A 266 40.22 -42.60 5.64
N GLY A 267 40.47 -41.31 5.38
CA GLY A 267 40.22 -40.67 4.07
C GLY A 267 38.75 -40.39 3.77
N LYS A 268 37.86 -40.45 4.76
CA LYS A 268 36.44 -40.07 4.63
C LYS A 268 36.25 -38.55 4.69
N LEU A 269 37.08 -37.87 5.47
CA LEU A 269 37.15 -36.41 5.55
C LEU A 269 38.48 -35.91 5.00
N LYS A 270 38.48 -34.70 4.42
CA LYS A 270 39.70 -34.04 3.96
C LYS A 270 40.56 -33.65 5.18
N PRO A 271 41.83 -34.10 5.26
CA PRO A 271 42.74 -33.71 6.34
C PRO A 271 42.95 -32.20 6.42
N THR A 272 43.11 -31.70 7.64
CA THR A 272 43.50 -30.31 7.91
C THR A 272 44.77 -30.28 8.76
N THR A 273 45.57 -29.23 8.64
CA THR A 273 46.79 -29.06 9.45
C THR A 273 46.51 -28.92 10.94
N ALA A 274 45.27 -28.65 11.34
CA ALA A 274 44.87 -28.59 12.75
C ALA A 274 44.77 -29.98 13.41
N ALA A 275 44.68 -31.06 12.60
CA ALA A 275 44.59 -32.43 13.07
C ALA A 275 45.94 -33.20 12.99
N ASP A 276 47.03 -32.54 12.57
CA ASP A 276 48.39 -33.08 12.63
C ASP A 276 48.99 -32.73 14.00
N PHE A 277 48.77 -33.60 14.98
CA PHE A 277 49.18 -33.36 16.36
C PHE A 277 50.65 -33.70 16.59
N ASN A 278 51.21 -34.60 15.78
CA ASN A 278 52.60 -35.05 15.90
C ASN A 278 53.60 -34.20 15.08
N GLY A 279 53.12 -33.37 14.16
CA GLY A 279 53.91 -32.45 13.33
C GLY A 279 54.64 -33.11 12.16
N ASP A 280 54.20 -34.29 11.70
CA ASP A 280 54.82 -35.03 10.60
C ASP A 280 54.33 -34.60 9.20
N GLY A 281 53.39 -33.65 9.14
CA GLY A 281 52.82 -33.10 7.92
C GLY A 281 51.65 -33.92 7.37
N THR A 282 51.21 -34.97 8.07
CA THR A 282 50.08 -35.81 7.68
C THR A 282 49.10 -36.02 8.84
N VAL A 283 47.83 -36.32 8.53
CA VAL A 283 46.83 -36.71 9.54
C VAL A 283 46.60 -38.20 9.42
N GLY A 284 47.05 -38.96 10.42
CA GLY A 284 46.96 -40.42 10.44
C GLY A 284 46.56 -40.98 11.79
N TRP A 285 46.62 -42.29 11.94
CA TRP A 285 46.23 -42.97 13.17
C TRP A 285 47.09 -42.63 14.39
N LYS A 286 48.29 -42.08 14.18
CA LYS A 286 49.12 -41.53 15.25
C LYS A 286 48.50 -40.28 15.87
N ASP A 287 47.90 -39.42 15.05
CA ASP A 287 47.22 -38.21 15.50
C ASP A 287 45.92 -38.55 16.23
N VAL A 288 45.18 -39.54 15.72
CA VAL A 288 43.98 -40.08 16.41
C VAL A 288 44.35 -40.61 17.79
N ALA A 289 45.46 -41.34 17.90
CA ALA A 289 45.93 -41.88 19.17
C ALA A 289 46.34 -40.78 20.15
N LEU A 290 47.05 -39.74 19.70
CA LEU A 290 47.41 -38.59 20.52
C LEU A 290 46.17 -37.87 21.06
N LEU A 291 45.19 -37.61 20.19
CA LEU A 291 43.94 -36.97 20.57
C LEU A 291 43.11 -37.81 21.55
N ALA A 292 43.04 -39.13 21.33
CA ALA A 292 42.37 -40.05 22.24
C ALA A 292 43.08 -40.15 23.60
N ASP A 293 44.41 -40.21 23.63
CA ASP A 293 45.18 -40.26 24.88
C ASP A 293 45.06 -38.95 25.67
N PHE A 294 45.00 -37.80 24.99
CA PHE A 294 44.71 -36.52 25.62
C PHE A 294 43.30 -36.50 26.22
N PHE A 295 42.29 -36.94 25.47
CA PHE A 295 40.91 -37.04 25.94
C PHE A 295 40.76 -37.94 27.18
N PHE A 296 41.44 -39.10 27.20
CA PHE A 296 41.45 -40.01 28.36
C PHE A 296 42.38 -39.55 29.49
N GLY A 297 43.02 -38.38 29.39
CA GLY A 297 43.92 -37.83 30.40
C GLY A 297 45.23 -38.61 30.58
N ARG A 298 45.63 -39.40 29.57
CA ARG A 298 46.91 -40.13 29.56
C ARG A 298 48.08 -39.23 29.15
N THR A 299 47.80 -38.15 28.42
CA THR A 299 48.77 -37.10 28.08
C THR A 299 48.27 -35.74 28.56
N ALA A 300 49.19 -34.87 28.97
CA ALA A 300 48.87 -33.56 29.54
C ALA A 300 48.70 -32.45 28.48
N SER A 301 49.11 -32.71 27.24
CA SER A 301 49.10 -31.75 26.14
C SER A 301 49.13 -32.45 24.79
N LEU A 302 48.58 -31.78 23.78
CA LEU A 302 48.69 -32.15 22.37
C LEU A 302 49.83 -31.44 21.67
#